data_AF-A0AA47MMS8-F1
#
_entry.id   AF-A0AA47MMS8-F1
#
_cell.length_a   1.000
_cell.length_b   1.000
_cell.length_c   1.000
_cell.angle_alpha   90.00
_cell.angle_beta   90.00
_cell.angle_gamma   90.00
#
_symmetry.space_group_name_H-M   'P 1'
#
loop_
_entity.id
_entity.type
_entity.pdbx_description
1 polymer ?
#
loop_
_entity_poly.entity_id
_entity_poly.type
_entity_poly.pdbx_seq_one_letter_code
_entity_poly.pdbx_strand_id
1 'polypeptide(L)'
;MDCPFIRNPIDVEAVIICNALRRERIFRPRLDILSFPEEYLFERYRFSSATIIYLNHILRPYITNLTHRGRALTSEQTLSIALRFFANGSFLYNIGDAEHIGKATVCRAVRKVSLALKRLLPVMVVFPGHKPVRNIKEEFHRIAGCHFAGLPNVMGALMDTIPITAPAENEADYVNRKSFHSINVQVCDLAILK
;
A
#
# COMPACT_ATOMS: atom_id res chain seq x y z
N MET A 1 10.67 52.46 -17.33
CA MET A 1 11.57 51.85 -18.31
C MET A 1 11.10 50.43 -18.49
N ASP A 2 10.12 50.27 -19.38
CA ASP A 2 9.53 48.98 -19.74
C ASP A 2 9.88 48.72 -21.20
N CYS A 3 10.51 47.59 -21.48
CA CYS A 3 10.85 47.17 -22.84
C CYS A 3 9.58 46.72 -23.58
N PRO A 4 9.22 47.34 -24.72
CA PRO A 4 8.09 46.92 -25.53
C PRO A 4 8.57 45.94 -26.62
N PHE A 5 7.80 44.87 -26.85
CA PHE A 5 7.91 43.92 -27.98
C PHE A 5 9.05 42.89 -27.99
N ILE A 6 8.89 41.79 -27.23
CA ILE A 6 9.09 40.43 -27.76
C ILE A 6 7.98 39.53 -27.19
N ARG A 7 6.92 39.27 -27.96
CA ARG A 7 6.08 38.08 -27.73
C ARG A 7 6.98 36.88 -28.02
N ASN A 8 7.40 36.13 -26.99
CA ASN A 8 8.22 34.93 -27.14
C ASN A 8 7.70 34.06 -28.30
N PRO A 9 8.39 34.00 -29.44
CA PRO A 9 8.11 33.03 -30.48
C PRO A 9 8.87 31.76 -30.08
N ILE A 10 8.42 31.12 -29.02
CA ILE A 10 8.57 29.67 -28.89
C ILE A 10 7.36 29.12 -29.66
N ASP A 11 7.28 29.38 -30.95
CA ASP A 11 7.91 28.60 -32.01
C ASP A 11 6.94 27.45 -32.34
N VAL A 12 5.91 27.81 -33.10
CA VAL A 12 4.91 26.87 -33.62
C VAL A 12 5.61 25.77 -34.41
N GLU A 13 6.72 26.10 -35.10
CA GLU A 13 7.59 25.14 -35.75
C GLU A 13 8.29 24.25 -34.72
N ALA A 14 8.82 24.77 -33.62
CA ALA A 14 9.33 23.91 -32.54
C ALA A 14 8.27 22.98 -31.95
N VAL A 15 7.01 23.42 -31.81
CA VAL A 15 5.91 22.56 -31.36
C VAL A 15 5.58 21.48 -32.40
N ILE A 16 5.53 21.84 -33.69
CA ILE A 16 5.31 20.91 -34.80
C ILE A 16 6.45 19.90 -34.89
N ILE A 17 7.71 20.34 -34.82
CA ILE A 17 8.90 19.51 -34.83
C ILE A 17 8.91 18.61 -33.58
N CYS A 18 8.62 19.13 -32.39
CA CYS A 18 8.52 18.31 -31.18
C CYS A 18 7.40 17.26 -31.26
N ASN A 19 6.28 17.58 -31.92
CA ASN A 19 5.19 16.63 -32.13
C ASN A 19 5.52 15.61 -33.23
N ALA A 20 6.25 15.99 -34.27
CA ALA A 20 6.72 15.11 -35.33
C ALA A 20 7.85 14.17 -34.85
N LEU A 21 8.72 14.65 -33.96
CA LEU A 21 9.77 13.87 -33.30
C LEU A 21 9.26 13.04 -32.12
N ARG A 22 8.02 13.28 -31.66
CA ARG A 22 7.40 12.44 -30.62
C ARG A 22 7.12 11.09 -31.22
N ARG A 23 7.94 10.10 -30.83
CA ARG A 23 7.62 8.69 -30.98
C ARG A 23 6.18 8.44 -30.53
N GLU A 24 5.42 7.79 -31.41
CA GLU A 24 4.05 7.40 -31.13
C GLU A 24 4.02 6.62 -29.81
N ARG A 25 3.14 7.03 -28.90
CA ARG A 25 3.01 6.35 -27.61
C ARG A 25 2.22 5.07 -27.82
N ILE A 26 2.92 3.94 -27.84
CA ILE A 26 2.30 2.63 -27.83
C ILE A 26 1.79 2.35 -26.41
N PHE A 27 0.47 2.35 -26.24
CA PHE A 27 -0.18 2.04 -24.98
C PHE A 27 -0.61 0.58 -24.93
N ARG A 28 0.01 -0.19 -24.04
CA ARG A 28 -0.43 -1.56 -23.75
C ARG A 28 -1.85 -1.56 -23.16
N PRO A 29 -2.65 -2.61 -23.44
CA PRO A 29 -3.92 -2.80 -22.77
C PRO A 29 -3.67 -2.95 -21.26
N ARG A 30 -4.63 -2.46 -20.47
CA ARG A 30 -4.55 -2.55 -19.01
C ARG A 30 -5.22 -3.82 -18.54
N LEU A 31 -4.73 -4.34 -17.43
CA LEU A 31 -5.33 -5.48 -16.77
C LEU A 31 -6.67 -5.06 -16.14
N ASP A 32 -7.67 -5.92 -16.30
CA ASP A 32 -8.88 -5.90 -15.50
C ASP A 32 -8.66 -6.81 -14.29
N ILE A 33 -8.41 -6.22 -13.12
CA ILE A 33 -8.07 -6.98 -11.92
C ILE A 33 -9.21 -7.89 -11.48
N LEU A 34 -10.46 -7.48 -11.66
CA LEU A 34 -11.62 -8.24 -11.21
C LEU A 34 -11.93 -9.45 -12.11
N SER A 35 -11.24 -9.56 -13.25
CA SER A 35 -11.33 -10.73 -14.14
C SER A 35 -10.48 -11.92 -13.68
N PHE A 36 -9.56 -11.71 -12.72
CA PHE A 36 -8.71 -12.78 -12.20
C PHE A 36 -9.41 -13.66 -11.15
N PRO A 37 -9.03 -14.94 -11.04
CA PRO A 37 -9.53 -15.82 -9.99
C PRO A 37 -9.08 -15.36 -8.59
N GLU A 38 -9.87 -15.71 -7.57
CA GLU A 38 -9.63 -15.29 -6.18
C GLU A 38 -8.26 -15.73 -5.67
N GLU A 39 -7.81 -16.94 -6.02
CA GLU A 39 -6.49 -17.44 -5.61
C GLU A 39 -5.36 -16.52 -6.11
N TYR A 40 -5.48 -16.04 -7.36
CA TYR A 40 -4.53 -15.10 -7.93
C TYR A 40 -4.58 -13.75 -7.22
N LEU A 41 -5.78 -13.28 -6.86
CA LEU A 41 -5.96 -12.02 -6.14
C LEU A 41 -5.34 -12.08 -4.75
N PHE A 42 -5.57 -13.17 -4.02
CA PHE A 42 -4.96 -13.40 -2.71
C PHE A 42 -3.44 -13.53 -2.80
N GLU A 43 -2.91 -14.29 -3.76
CA GLU A 43 -1.46 -14.46 -3.91
C GLU A 43 -0.76 -13.13 -4.21
N ARG A 44 -1.32 -12.32 -5.12
CA ARG A 44 -0.63 -11.15 -5.68
C ARG A 44 -0.99 -9.81 -5.04
N TYR A 45 -2.18 -9.72 -4.45
CA TYR A 45 -2.70 -8.50 -3.84
C TYR A 45 -3.09 -8.67 -2.37
N ARG A 46 -3.14 -9.90 -1.83
CA ARG A 46 -3.52 -10.23 -0.44
C ARG A 46 -4.96 -9.89 -0.06
N PHE A 47 -5.82 -9.67 -1.06
CA PHE A 47 -7.23 -9.31 -0.87
C PHE A 47 -8.11 -10.05 -1.86
N SER A 48 -9.35 -10.34 -1.44
CA SER A 48 -10.39 -10.86 -2.33
C SER A 48 -10.94 -9.78 -3.26
N SER A 49 -11.60 -10.18 -4.34
CA SER A 49 -12.29 -9.26 -5.26
C SER A 49 -13.27 -8.34 -4.52
N ALA A 50 -14.09 -8.90 -3.63
CA ALA A 50 -15.05 -8.17 -2.81
C ALA A 50 -14.37 -7.10 -1.93
N THR A 51 -13.23 -7.43 -1.35
CA THR A 51 -12.47 -6.48 -0.51
C THR A 51 -11.85 -5.37 -1.34
N ILE A 52 -11.33 -5.70 -2.52
CA ILE A 52 -10.77 -4.70 -3.47
C ILE A 52 -11.86 -3.73 -3.92
N ILE A 53 -13.07 -4.21 -4.22
CA ILE A 53 -14.22 -3.38 -4.59
C ILE A 53 -14.60 -2.45 -3.43
N TYR A 54 -14.69 -2.99 -2.21
CA TYR A 54 -15.00 -2.21 -1.01
C TYR A 54 -13.96 -1.10 -0.76
N LEU A 55 -12.66 -1.44 -0.82
CA LEU A 55 -11.58 -0.48 -0.66
C LEU A 55 -11.62 0.58 -1.75
N ASN A 56 -11.88 0.19 -3.01
CA ASN A 56 -12.03 1.13 -4.11
C ASN A 56 -13.19 2.08 -3.84
N HIS A 57 -14.34 1.60 -3.37
CA HIS A 57 -15.50 2.44 -3.05
C HIS A 57 -15.16 3.54 -2.05
N ILE A 58 -14.45 3.19 -0.96
CA ILE A 58 -14.07 4.15 0.09
C ILE A 58 -12.97 5.11 -0.36
N LEU A 59 -11.99 4.60 -1.14
CA LEU A 59 -10.82 5.39 -1.52
C LEU A 59 -11.04 6.23 -2.80
N ARG A 60 -12.04 5.88 -3.62
CA ARG A 60 -12.32 6.49 -4.92
C ARG A 60 -12.34 8.02 -4.90
N PRO A 61 -12.97 8.71 -3.92
CA PRO A 61 -12.97 10.18 -3.87
C PRO A 61 -11.56 10.78 -3.80
N TYR A 62 -10.59 10.05 -3.25
CA TYR A 62 -9.22 10.52 -3.01
C TYR A 62 -8.23 10.07 -4.07
N ILE A 63 -8.49 8.96 -4.76
CA ILE A 63 -7.53 8.35 -5.70
C ILE A 63 -7.89 8.57 -7.18
N THR A 64 -9.11 9.01 -7.49
CA THR A 64 -9.52 9.29 -8.88
C THR A 64 -8.61 10.32 -9.54
N ASN A 65 -8.27 10.11 -10.81
CA ASN A 65 -7.46 11.05 -11.58
C ASN A 65 -8.37 12.07 -12.28
N LEU A 66 -8.32 13.33 -11.83
CA LEU A 66 -8.96 14.45 -12.52
C LEU A 66 -8.04 14.93 -13.64
N THR A 67 -8.12 14.30 -14.81
CA THR A 67 -7.34 14.71 -15.97
C THR A 67 -8.08 14.42 -17.27
N HIS A 68 -8.04 15.39 -18.19
CA HIS A 68 -8.55 15.23 -19.56
C HIS A 68 -7.53 14.56 -20.50
N ARG A 69 -6.36 14.16 -19.98
CA ARG A 69 -5.35 13.44 -20.78
C ARG A 69 -5.84 12.04 -21.09
N GLY A 70 -5.64 11.60 -22.34
CA GLY A 70 -6.02 10.27 -22.80
C GLY A 70 -5.38 9.15 -21.95
N ARG A 71 -6.17 8.09 -21.69
CA ARG A 71 -5.81 6.93 -20.86
C ARG A 71 -5.24 7.34 -19.49
N ALA A 72 -6.01 8.04 -18.66
CA ALA A 72 -5.71 8.17 -17.23
C ALA A 72 -5.99 6.85 -16.49
N LEU A 73 -5.26 6.51 -15.43
CA LEU A 73 -5.58 5.32 -14.61
C LEU A 73 -6.95 5.47 -13.95
N THR A 74 -7.74 4.40 -13.94
CA THR A 74 -8.97 4.35 -13.14
C THR A 74 -8.62 4.30 -11.65
N SER A 75 -9.61 4.54 -10.77
CA SER A 75 -9.41 4.39 -9.33
C SER A 75 -9.04 2.95 -8.98
N GLU A 76 -9.68 1.96 -9.61
CA GLU A 76 -9.40 0.53 -9.44
C GLU A 76 -7.97 0.18 -9.83
N GLN A 77 -7.51 0.62 -11.00
CA GLN A 77 -6.13 0.38 -11.43
C GLN A 77 -5.13 1.04 -10.48
N THR A 78 -5.41 2.28 -10.06
CA THR A 78 -4.56 3.00 -9.10
C THR A 78 -4.47 2.26 -7.78
N LEU A 79 -5.59 1.72 -7.29
CA LEU A 79 -5.65 0.92 -6.07
C LEU A 79 -4.87 -0.38 -6.23
N SER A 80 -5.13 -1.15 -7.29
CA SER A 80 -4.51 -2.46 -7.49
C SER A 80 -2.99 -2.38 -7.64
N ILE A 81 -2.47 -1.35 -8.30
CA ILE A 81 -1.02 -1.08 -8.37
C ILE A 81 -0.44 -0.90 -6.96
N ALA A 82 -1.12 -0.16 -6.10
CA ALA A 82 -0.68 0.06 -4.73
C ALA A 82 -0.81 -1.19 -3.87
N LEU A 83 -1.92 -1.93 -3.99
CA LEU A 83 -2.12 -3.19 -3.27
C LEU A 83 -1.05 -4.23 -3.64
N ARG A 84 -0.72 -4.38 -4.92
CA ARG A 84 0.36 -5.28 -5.38
C ARG A 84 1.72 -4.87 -4.79
N PHE A 85 1.98 -3.56 -4.69
CA PHE A 85 3.20 -3.06 -4.06
C PHE A 85 3.24 -3.37 -2.56
N PHE A 86 2.15 -3.14 -1.82
CA PHE A 86 2.07 -3.44 -0.39
C PHE A 86 2.14 -4.95 -0.10
N ALA A 87 1.53 -5.77 -0.94
CA ALA A 87 1.50 -7.22 -0.81
C ALA A 87 2.88 -7.88 -0.99
N ASN A 88 3.66 -7.40 -1.96
CA ASN A 88 4.91 -8.06 -2.36
C ASN A 88 6.16 -7.33 -1.87
N GLY A 89 6.06 -6.06 -1.47
CA GLY A 89 7.21 -5.23 -1.11
C GLY A 89 8.25 -5.08 -2.25
N SER A 90 7.86 -5.34 -3.50
CA SER A 90 8.80 -5.43 -4.63
C SER A 90 9.20 -4.07 -5.19
N PHE A 91 10.23 -4.06 -6.03
CA PHE A 91 10.69 -2.85 -6.71
C PHE A 91 9.63 -2.30 -7.68
N LEU A 92 9.57 -0.97 -7.79
CA LEU A 92 8.59 -0.28 -8.64
C LEU A 92 8.67 -0.66 -10.12
N TYR A 93 9.83 -1.10 -10.61
CA TYR A 93 10.00 -1.62 -11.97
C TYR A 93 9.24 -2.93 -12.15
N ASN A 94 9.41 -3.90 -11.24
CA ASN A 94 8.73 -5.19 -11.29
C ASN A 94 7.20 -5.04 -11.30
N ILE A 95 6.68 -4.12 -10.48
CA ILE A 95 5.24 -3.78 -10.48
C ILE A 95 4.84 -3.13 -11.81
N GLY A 96 5.66 -2.23 -12.34
CA GLY A 96 5.42 -1.58 -13.61
C GLY A 96 5.38 -2.56 -14.79
N ASP A 97 6.29 -3.53 -14.80
CA ASP A 97 6.36 -4.56 -15.84
C ASP A 97 5.13 -5.48 -15.79
N ALA A 98 4.73 -5.90 -14.58
CA ALA A 98 3.54 -6.72 -14.35
C ALA A 98 2.24 -6.00 -14.73
N GLU A 99 2.11 -4.72 -14.40
CA GLU A 99 0.92 -3.90 -14.67
C GLU A 99 0.98 -3.17 -16.02
N HIS A 100 2.05 -3.39 -16.80
CA HIS A 100 2.31 -2.76 -18.10
C HIS A 100 2.29 -1.22 -18.07
N ILE A 101 2.89 -0.63 -17.04
CA ILE A 101 2.97 0.82 -16.81
C ILE A 101 4.38 1.25 -16.40
N GLY A 102 4.73 2.50 -16.66
CA GLY A 102 6.04 3.03 -16.26
C GLY A 102 6.18 3.17 -14.74
N LYS A 103 7.39 2.93 -14.23
CA LYS A 103 7.81 3.14 -12.81
C LYS A 103 7.29 4.44 -12.20
N ALA A 104 7.37 5.54 -12.93
CA ALA A 104 6.91 6.84 -12.44
C ALA A 104 5.40 6.87 -12.16
N THR A 105 4.61 6.15 -12.95
CA THR A 105 3.17 5.99 -12.72
C THR A 105 2.90 5.11 -11.51
N VAL A 106 3.64 4.01 -11.34
CA VAL A 106 3.57 3.15 -10.14
C VAL A 106 3.84 3.97 -8.88
N CYS A 107 4.95 4.74 -8.87
CA CYS A 107 5.33 5.58 -7.75
C CYS A 107 4.21 6.57 -7.35
N ARG A 108 3.61 7.24 -8.35
CA ARG A 108 2.49 8.16 -8.12
C ARG A 108 1.25 7.45 -7.58
N ALA A 109 0.93 6.27 -8.10
CA ALA A 109 -0.20 5.47 -7.63
C ALA A 109 -0.03 5.04 -6.16
N VAL A 110 1.13 4.45 -5.83
CA VAL A 110 1.47 4.03 -4.46
C VAL A 110 1.39 5.21 -3.50
N ARG A 111 2.03 6.35 -3.84
CA ARG A 111 1.98 7.57 -3.01
C ARG A 111 0.55 8.04 -2.80
N LYS A 112 -0.25 8.09 -3.87
CA LYS A 112 -1.63 8.58 -3.84
C LYS A 112 -2.52 7.71 -2.94
N VAL A 113 -2.43 6.38 -3.06
CA VAL A 113 -3.18 5.45 -2.21
C VAL A 113 -2.69 5.55 -0.75
N SER A 114 -1.38 5.63 -0.52
CA SER A 114 -0.82 5.79 0.84
C SER A 114 -1.36 7.05 1.53
N LEU A 115 -1.44 8.17 0.82
CA LEU A 115 -2.00 9.42 1.35
C LEU A 115 -3.51 9.31 1.60
N ALA A 116 -4.25 8.59 0.76
CA ALA A 116 -5.67 8.34 0.98
C ALA A 116 -5.91 7.46 2.22
N LEU A 117 -5.14 6.38 2.38
CA LEU A 117 -5.17 5.53 3.57
C LEU A 117 -4.82 6.33 4.84
N LYS A 118 -3.79 7.17 4.79
CA LYS A 118 -3.40 8.03 5.92
C LYS A 118 -4.56 8.92 6.40
N ARG A 119 -5.41 9.40 5.50
CA ARG A 119 -6.59 10.22 5.85
C ARG A 119 -7.67 9.42 6.57
N LEU A 120 -7.78 8.12 6.26
CA LEU A 120 -8.76 7.23 6.87
C LEU A 120 -8.28 6.62 8.19
N LEU A 121 -6.96 6.62 8.46
CA LEU A 121 -6.39 6.07 9.68
C LEU A 121 -7.10 6.53 10.97
N PRO A 122 -7.42 7.83 11.18
CA PRO A 122 -8.07 8.26 12.41
C PRO A 122 -9.49 7.72 12.61
N VAL A 123 -10.16 7.33 11.51
CA VAL A 123 -11.53 6.80 11.54
C VAL A 123 -11.52 5.28 11.66
N MET A 124 -10.56 4.62 11.01
CA MET A 124 -10.45 3.16 10.94
C MET A 124 -9.66 2.56 12.13
N VAL A 125 -8.67 3.30 12.63
CA VAL A 125 -7.79 2.89 13.73
C VAL A 125 -8.01 3.84 14.89
N VAL A 126 -8.97 3.50 15.74
CA VAL A 126 -9.29 4.26 16.95
C VAL A 126 -8.76 3.51 18.15
N PHE A 127 -7.77 4.10 18.83
CA PHE A 127 -7.38 3.61 20.14
C PHE A 127 -8.53 3.84 21.14
N PRO A 128 -8.76 2.94 22.10
CA PRO A 128 -9.84 3.06 23.07
C PRO A 128 -9.57 4.19 24.09
N GLY A 129 -9.63 5.45 23.65
CA GLY A 129 -9.33 6.63 24.48
C GLY A 129 -10.40 6.94 25.55
N HIS A 130 -11.52 6.22 25.55
CA HIS A 130 -12.57 6.33 26.56
C HIS A 130 -12.27 5.51 27.83
N LYS A 131 -11.25 4.64 27.80
CA LYS A 131 -10.83 3.85 28.95
C LYS A 131 -9.53 4.43 29.53
N PRO A 132 -9.35 4.39 30.85
CA PRO A 132 -8.04 4.68 31.44
C PRO A 132 -6.98 3.77 30.82
N VAL A 133 -5.79 4.32 30.54
CA VAL A 133 -4.65 3.57 29.98
C VAL A 133 -4.37 2.29 30.77
N ARG A 134 -4.54 2.33 32.09
CA ARG A 134 -4.42 1.16 32.97
C ARG A 134 -5.38 0.04 32.58
N ASN A 135 -6.65 0.34 32.36
CA ASN A 135 -7.66 -0.66 32.00
C ASN A 135 -7.41 -1.23 30.60
N ILE A 136 -6.89 -0.43 29.67
CA ILE A 136 -6.50 -0.90 28.33
C ILE A 136 -5.34 -1.88 28.44
N LYS A 137 -4.33 -1.58 29.27
CA LYS A 137 -3.18 -2.46 29.53
C LYS A 137 -3.62 -3.77 30.19
N GLU A 138 -4.44 -3.69 31.24
CA GLU A 138 -4.96 -4.87 31.95
C GLU A 138 -5.78 -5.77 31.01
N GLU A 139 -6.64 -5.18 30.18
CA GLU A 139 -7.44 -5.92 29.21
C GLU A 139 -6.59 -6.54 28.09
N PHE A 140 -5.59 -5.80 27.58
CA PHE A 140 -4.63 -6.33 26.61
C PHE A 140 -3.86 -7.51 27.22
N HIS A 141 -3.31 -7.38 28.42
CA HIS A 141 -2.62 -8.48 29.11
C HIS A 141 -3.53 -9.70 29.33
N ARG A 142 -4.82 -9.48 29.64
CA ARG A 142 -5.80 -10.55 29.82
C ARG A 142 -6.07 -11.31 28.51
N ILE A 143 -6.25 -10.59 27.40
CA ILE A 143 -6.56 -11.18 26.08
C ILE A 143 -5.31 -11.83 25.49
N ALA A 144 -4.18 -11.15 25.57
CA ALA A 144 -2.96 -11.50 24.90
C ALA A 144 -2.14 -12.55 25.69
N GLY A 145 -2.47 -12.74 26.98
CA GLY A 145 -2.01 -13.85 27.81
C GLY A 145 -0.48 -13.93 27.92
N CYS A 146 0.03 -15.17 27.96
CA CYS A 146 1.45 -15.45 28.17
C CYS A 146 2.35 -14.95 27.02
N HIS A 147 1.81 -14.72 25.81
CA HIS A 147 2.60 -14.31 24.64
C HIS A 147 3.26 -12.94 24.80
N PHE A 148 2.70 -12.06 25.64
CA PHE A 148 3.26 -10.74 25.93
C PHE A 148 3.56 -10.54 27.41
N ALA A 149 3.52 -11.60 28.21
CA ALA A 149 3.72 -11.52 29.67
C ALA A 149 5.08 -10.92 30.07
N GLY A 150 6.08 -10.98 29.18
CA GLY A 150 7.40 -10.35 29.36
C GLY A 150 7.53 -8.90 28.88
N LEU A 151 6.51 -8.31 28.25
CA LEU A 151 6.54 -6.96 27.71
C LEU A 151 5.65 -6.02 28.55
N PRO A 152 6.18 -5.36 29.59
CA PRO A 152 5.40 -4.42 30.38
C PRO A 152 5.05 -3.18 29.55
N ASN A 153 3.87 -2.60 29.81
CA ASN A 153 3.36 -1.35 29.22
C ASN A 153 2.94 -1.42 27.74
N VAL A 154 2.63 -2.60 27.21
CA VAL A 154 2.06 -2.74 25.87
C VAL A 154 0.55 -2.46 25.90
N MET A 155 0.08 -1.57 25.02
CA MET A 155 -1.36 -1.31 24.83
C MET A 155 -1.95 -2.05 23.64
N GLY A 156 -1.11 -2.51 22.72
CA GLY A 156 -1.49 -3.22 21.52
C GLY A 156 -0.27 -3.77 20.78
N ALA A 157 -0.49 -4.85 20.04
CA ALA A 157 0.52 -5.53 19.25
C ALA A 157 -0.04 -5.86 17.88
N LEU A 158 0.68 -5.48 16.82
CA LEU A 158 0.52 -6.04 15.49
C LEU A 158 1.59 -7.12 15.32
N MET A 159 1.16 -8.37 15.18
CA MET A 159 2.03 -9.53 15.02
C MET A 159 1.91 -10.11 13.62
N ASP A 160 3.04 -10.46 13.04
CA ASP A 160 3.14 -11.32 11.85
C ASP A 160 4.14 -12.45 12.13
N THR A 161 4.02 -13.55 11.40
CA THR A 161 4.90 -14.73 11.54
C THR A 161 5.69 -14.92 10.27
N ILE A 162 7.02 -14.85 10.36
CA ILE A 162 7.91 -15.09 9.22
C ILE A 162 8.38 -16.55 9.27
N PRO A 163 8.14 -17.36 8.22
CA PRO A 163 8.65 -18.71 8.15
C PRO A 163 10.17 -18.72 8.08
N ILE A 164 10.80 -19.64 8.80
CA ILE A 164 12.25 -19.83 8.81
C ILE A 164 12.61 -21.28 8.50
N THR A 165 13.86 -21.53 8.16
CA THR A 165 14.41 -22.89 8.19
C THR A 165 14.57 -23.32 9.66
N ALA A 166 14.29 -24.60 9.95
CA ALA A 166 14.46 -25.17 11.28
C ALA A 166 15.86 -24.86 11.85
N PRO A 167 15.94 -24.16 13.00
CA PRO A 167 17.22 -23.90 13.65
C PRO A 167 17.86 -25.20 14.17
N ALA A 168 19.19 -25.24 14.21
CA ALA A 168 19.91 -26.40 14.77
C ALA A 168 19.84 -26.46 16.30
N GLU A 169 19.71 -25.32 16.96
CA GLU A 169 19.57 -25.19 18.41
C GLU A 169 18.13 -24.81 18.77
N ASN A 170 17.56 -25.49 19.77
CA ASN A 170 16.21 -25.23 20.30
C ASN A 170 15.12 -25.17 19.21
N GLU A 171 15.18 -26.05 18.22
CA GLU A 171 14.22 -26.13 17.10
C GLU A 171 12.75 -26.07 17.53
N ALA A 172 12.42 -26.75 18.63
CA ALA A 172 11.06 -26.83 19.18
C ALA A 172 10.49 -25.46 19.58
N ASP A 173 11.34 -24.49 19.93
CA ASP A 173 10.92 -23.13 20.31
C ASP A 173 10.40 -22.33 19.10
N TYR A 174 10.72 -22.78 17.88
CA TYR A 174 10.37 -22.09 16.64
C TYR A 174 9.19 -22.72 15.91
N VAL A 175 8.63 -23.84 16.40
CA VAL A 175 7.45 -24.48 15.80
C VAL A 175 6.18 -23.76 16.24
N ASN A 176 5.44 -23.20 15.28
CA ASN A 176 4.18 -22.51 15.58
C ASN A 176 2.98 -23.46 15.68
N ARG A 177 1.81 -22.92 16.04
CA ARG A 177 0.53 -23.66 16.12
C ARG A 177 0.11 -24.34 14.81
N LYS A 178 0.63 -23.90 13.67
CA LYS A 178 0.38 -24.48 12.34
C LYS A 178 1.44 -25.52 11.95
N SER A 179 2.28 -25.95 12.89
CA SER A 179 3.30 -26.98 12.72
C SER A 179 4.38 -26.65 11.68
N PHE A 180 4.74 -25.37 11.54
CA PHE A 180 5.92 -24.97 10.75
C PHE A 180 6.81 -24.01 11.54
N HIS A 181 8.10 -23.95 11.17
CA HIS A 181 9.09 -23.09 11.81
C HIS A 181 8.88 -21.63 11.43
N SER A 182 8.75 -20.76 12.43
CA SER A 182 8.59 -19.33 12.20
C SER A 182 9.07 -18.48 13.37
N ILE A 183 9.42 -17.24 13.10
CA ILE A 183 9.69 -16.22 14.11
C ILE A 183 8.55 -15.20 14.09
N ASN A 184 8.10 -14.78 15.27
CA ASN A 184 7.16 -13.68 15.41
C ASN A 184 7.90 -12.35 15.16
N VAL A 185 7.42 -11.56 14.20
CA VAL A 185 7.81 -10.17 14.04
C VAL A 185 6.67 -9.31 14.55
N GLN A 186 6.97 -8.48 15.54
CA GLN A 186 5.96 -7.69 16.24
C GLN A 186 6.29 -6.21 16.19
N VAL A 187 5.26 -5.40 15.91
CA VAL A 187 5.26 -3.97 16.22
C VAL A 187 4.43 -3.77 17.49
N CYS A 188 5.08 -3.29 18.55
CA CYS A 188 4.42 -2.93 19.81
C CYS A 188 4.16 -1.43 19.83
N ASP A 189 2.97 -1.01 20.26
CA ASP A 189 2.79 0.36 20.73
C ASP A 189 3.07 0.44 22.23
N LEU A 190 4.07 1.24 22.58
CA LEU A 190 4.58 1.43 23.94
C LEU A 190 4.08 2.78 24.45
N ALA A 191 3.23 2.76 25.47
CA ALA A 191 2.91 3.97 26.21
C ALA A 191 4.11 4.36 27.09
N ILE A 192 4.91 5.33 26.63
CA ILE A 192 5.88 6.01 27.49
C ILE A 192 5.08 6.87 28.46
N LEU A 193 5.05 6.47 29.74
CA LEU A 193 4.57 7.31 30.84
C LEU A 193 5.40 8.61 30.85
N LYS A 194 4.75 9.74 30.57
CA LYS A 194 5.24 11.06 31.01
C LYS A 194 4.50 11.43 32.29
#